data_AF-A0A9U5CFI8-F1
#
_entry.id   AF-A0A9U5CFI8-F1
#
_cell.length_a   1.000
_cell.length_b   1.000
_cell.length_c   1.000
_cell.angle_alpha   90.00
_cell.angle_beta   90.00
_cell.angle_gamma   90.00
#
_symmetry.space_group_name_H-M   'P 1'
#
loop_
_entity.id
_entity.type
_entity.pdbx_description
1 polymer ?
#
loop_
_entity_poly.entity_id
_entity_poly.type
_entity_poly.pdbx_seq_one_letter_code
_entity_poly.pdbx_strand_id
1 'polypeptide(L)'
;MSVAYYIVLDTEEPAFDTFVNGKHLAHEEGIDELCRRLEIRTFDDYLSMSADEIADLLDDDIELPEGEDERWFSPEEGLTWATTLAAHIRANPDSVTEPEGCLEDLAEYIEVLEKTRSIGAQWHLNIDI
;
A
#
# COMPACT_ATOMS: atom_id res chain seq x y z
N MET A 1 -6.79 -6.41 17.05
CA MET A 1 -6.81 -6.42 15.58
C MET A 1 -5.66 -5.55 15.17
N SER A 2 -4.75 -6.10 14.37
CA SER A 2 -3.51 -5.45 13.98
C SER A 2 -3.64 -5.21 12.50
N VAL A 3 -3.78 -3.95 12.09
CA VAL A 3 -3.93 -3.63 10.67
C VAL A 3 -2.57 -3.50 9.99
N ALA A 4 -2.47 -3.97 8.76
CA ALA A 4 -1.26 -3.88 7.94
C ALA A 4 -1.61 -3.73 6.45
N TYR A 5 -0.94 -2.82 5.76
CA TYR A 5 -1.01 -2.77 4.30
C TYR A 5 0.03 -3.72 3.70
N TYR A 6 -0.34 -4.45 2.65
CA TYR A 6 0.57 -5.33 1.93
C TYR A 6 0.40 -5.25 0.41
N ILE A 7 1.42 -5.69 -0.31
CA ILE A 7 1.47 -5.66 -1.78
C ILE A 7 0.96 -6.98 -2.34
N VAL A 8 0.00 -6.89 -3.27
CA VAL A 8 -0.48 -8.01 -4.09
C VAL A 8 0.03 -7.82 -5.52
N LEU A 9 0.45 -8.93 -6.15
CA LEU A 9 0.96 -8.94 -7.53
C LEU A 9 0.02 -9.74 -8.44
N ASP A 10 -0.01 -9.39 -9.72
CA ASP A 10 -0.79 -10.09 -10.76
C ASP A 10 -0.18 -11.46 -11.14
N THR A 11 0.90 -11.84 -10.46
CA THR A 11 1.69 -13.03 -10.70
C THR A 11 1.69 -13.89 -9.44
N GLU A 12 1.13 -15.11 -9.53
CA GLU A 12 0.97 -16.02 -8.38
C GLU A 12 2.30 -16.49 -7.77
N GLU A 13 3.35 -16.63 -8.58
CA GLU A 13 4.67 -17.12 -8.13
C GLU A 13 5.81 -16.22 -8.67
N PRO A 14 6.06 -15.06 -8.06
CA PRO A 14 7.03 -14.07 -8.56
C PRO A 14 8.51 -14.49 -8.36
N ALA A 15 8.76 -15.67 -7.77
CA ALA A 15 10.09 -16.20 -7.44
C ALA A 15 10.93 -15.33 -6.48
N PHE A 16 10.29 -14.42 -5.74
CA PHE A 16 10.88 -13.64 -4.66
C PHE A 16 9.88 -13.46 -3.51
N ASP A 17 10.37 -12.99 -2.36
CA ASP A 17 9.54 -12.69 -1.20
C ASP A 17 8.82 -11.34 -1.38
N THR A 18 7.48 -11.38 -1.35
CA THR A 18 6.59 -10.22 -1.43
C THR A 18 6.17 -9.69 -0.06
N PHE A 19 6.67 -10.30 1.03
CA PHE A 19 6.34 -9.87 2.37
C PHE A 19 6.77 -8.42 2.63
N VAL A 20 5.84 -7.66 3.18
CA VAL A 20 6.04 -6.32 3.70
C VAL A 20 5.29 -6.21 5.03
N ASN A 21 5.81 -5.45 5.98
CA ASN A 21 5.21 -5.27 7.29
C ASN A 21 4.00 -4.33 7.19
N GLY A 22 4.21 -3.11 6.70
CA GLY A 22 3.16 -2.13 6.42
C GLY A 22 2.29 -1.71 7.61
N LYS A 23 2.64 -2.12 8.84
CA LYS A 23 1.89 -1.81 10.06
C LYS A 23 2.04 -0.38 10.47
N HIS A 24 3.24 0.18 10.41
CA HIS A 24 3.47 1.56 10.82
C HIS A 24 2.69 2.51 9.91
N LEU A 25 2.70 2.23 8.60
CA LEU A 25 1.90 2.97 7.63
C LEU A 25 0.39 2.84 7.89
N ALA A 26 -0.09 1.63 8.19
CA ALA A 26 -1.51 1.39 8.44
C ALA A 26 -2.01 1.99 9.79
N HIS A 27 -1.12 2.19 10.76
CA HIS A 27 -1.46 2.83 12.04
C HIS A 27 -1.24 4.35 12.05
N GLU A 28 -0.70 4.93 10.97
CA GLU A 28 -0.46 6.38 10.88
C GLU A 28 -1.73 7.11 10.43
N GLU A 29 -2.45 7.72 11.38
CA GLU A 29 -3.72 8.41 11.15
C GLU A 29 -3.61 9.58 10.14
N GLY A 30 -2.42 10.16 9.96
CA GLY A 30 -2.17 11.30 9.08
C GLY A 30 -1.64 10.95 7.68
N ILE A 31 -1.41 9.67 7.37
CA ILE A 31 -0.64 9.29 6.17
C ILE A 31 -1.34 9.69 4.87
N ASP A 32 -2.66 9.58 4.81
CA ASP A 32 -3.43 9.96 3.64
C ASP A 32 -3.54 11.48 3.46
N GLU A 33 -3.62 12.24 4.56
CA GLU A 33 -3.54 13.69 4.50
C GLU A 33 -2.15 14.13 4.00
N LEU A 34 -1.10 13.43 4.42
CA LEU A 34 0.25 13.65 3.93
C LEU A 34 0.36 13.41 2.42
N CYS A 35 -0.18 12.30 1.91
CA CYS A 35 -0.25 12.01 0.48
C CYS A 35 -0.98 13.11 -0.30
N ARG A 36 -2.15 13.56 0.19
CA ARG A 36 -2.92 14.65 -0.43
C ARG A 36 -2.14 15.97 -0.46
N ARG A 37 -1.43 16.30 0.62
CA ARG A 37 -0.57 17.50 0.69
C ARG A 37 0.60 17.46 -0.28
N LEU A 38 1.08 16.26 -0.61
CA LEU A 38 2.13 16.03 -1.60
C LEU A 38 1.58 15.90 -3.04
N GLU A 39 0.27 16.03 -3.23
CA GLU A 39 -0.42 15.84 -4.51
C GLU A 39 -0.13 14.46 -5.15
N ILE A 40 0.08 13.44 -4.31
CA ILE A 40 0.22 12.04 -4.71
C ILE A 40 -1.02 11.23 -4.30
N ARG A 41 -1.19 10.06 -4.91
CA ARG A 41 -2.28 9.12 -4.56
C ARG A 41 -2.16 8.64 -3.12
N THR A 42 -3.30 8.42 -2.47
CA THR A 42 -3.39 7.89 -1.10
C THR A 42 -3.24 6.36 -1.08
N PHE A 43 -3.15 5.76 0.11
CA PHE A 43 -3.16 4.30 0.22
C PHE A 43 -4.48 3.74 -0.31
N ASP A 44 -5.60 4.38 0.02
CA ASP A 44 -6.93 4.04 -0.50
C ASP A 44 -7.04 4.03 -2.03
N ASP A 45 -6.31 4.90 -2.72
CA ASP A 45 -6.32 4.93 -4.19
C ASP A 45 -5.64 3.68 -4.81
N TYR A 46 -4.70 3.07 -4.07
CA TYR A 46 -4.00 1.85 -4.45
C TYR A 46 -4.65 0.58 -3.89
N LEU A 47 -5.58 0.72 -2.94
CA LEU A 47 -6.35 -0.42 -2.43
C LEU A 47 -7.27 -0.95 -3.54
N SER A 48 -7.15 -2.24 -3.75
CA SER A 48 -8.01 -3.01 -4.63
C SER A 48 -8.36 -4.29 -3.90
N MET A 49 -9.47 -4.25 -3.18
CA MET A 49 -10.01 -5.40 -2.45
C MET A 49 -11.11 -6.04 -3.27
N SER A 50 -11.14 -7.37 -3.32
CA SER A 50 -12.23 -8.10 -3.95
C SER A 50 -13.53 -7.91 -3.16
N ALA A 51 -14.68 -8.05 -3.83
CA ALA A 51 -15.98 -7.96 -3.16
C ALA A 51 -16.11 -8.97 -1.99
N ASP A 52 -15.49 -10.14 -2.11
CA ASP A 52 -15.46 -11.16 -1.06
C ASP A 52 -14.66 -10.70 0.17
N GLU A 53 -13.50 -10.06 -0.02
CA GLU A 53 -12.69 -9.53 1.09
C GLU A 53 -13.36 -8.36 1.80
N ILE A 54 -14.07 -7.50 1.05
CA ILE A 54 -14.85 -6.41 1.65
C ILE A 54 -16.05 -6.98 2.44
N ALA A 55 -16.65 -8.09 1.98
CA ALA A 55 -17.74 -8.77 2.70
C ALA A 55 -17.29 -9.30 4.06
N ASP A 56 -16.08 -9.87 4.15
CA ASP A 56 -15.50 -10.35 5.42
C ASP A 56 -15.15 -9.21 6.39
N LEU A 57 -15.02 -7.99 5.87
CA LEU A 57 -14.61 -6.78 6.59
C LEU A 57 -15.79 -5.96 7.12
N LEU A 58 -16.93 -6.01 6.43
CA LEU A 58 -18.15 -5.31 6.80
C LEU A 58 -19.07 -6.24 7.60
N ASP A 59 -19.55 -5.77 8.75
CA ASP A 59 -20.50 -6.49 9.60
C ASP A 59 -21.86 -6.57 8.86
N ASP A 60 -22.06 -7.63 8.04
CA ASP A 60 -23.26 -8.19 7.37
C ASP A 60 -24.37 -7.27 6.77
N ASP A 61 -24.28 -5.93 6.86
CA ASP A 61 -25.42 -5.01 6.62
C ASP A 61 -25.09 -3.85 5.65
N ILE A 62 -24.00 -3.93 4.88
CA ILE A 62 -23.62 -2.89 3.90
C ILE A 62 -23.64 -3.47 2.48
N GLU A 63 -24.46 -2.87 1.61
CA GLU A 63 -24.46 -3.16 0.17
C GLU A 63 -23.10 -2.80 -0.43
N LEU A 64 -22.33 -3.83 -0.77
CA LEU A 64 -21.07 -3.68 -1.47
C LEU A 64 -21.32 -3.00 -2.82
N PRO A 65 -20.51 -2.00 -3.22
CA PRO A 65 -20.56 -1.49 -4.57
C PRO A 65 -20.26 -2.65 -5.54
N GLU A 66 -21.23 -3.03 -6.37
CA GLU A 66 -21.05 -4.07 -7.38
C GLU A 66 -19.91 -3.67 -8.34
N GLY A 67 -18.79 -4.40 -8.30
CA GLY A 67 -17.90 -4.57 -9.44
C GLY A 67 -16.92 -3.43 -9.73
N GLU A 68 -16.03 -3.10 -8.80
CA GLU A 68 -14.72 -2.62 -9.24
C GLU A 68 -13.83 -3.85 -9.49
N ASP A 69 -13.55 -4.12 -10.77
CA ASP A 69 -12.53 -5.10 -11.17
C ASP A 69 -11.21 -4.78 -10.46
N GLU A 70 -10.43 -5.80 -10.07
CA GLU A 70 -9.12 -5.62 -9.44
C GLU A 70 -8.27 -4.63 -10.25
N ARG A 71 -7.89 -3.51 -9.61
CA ARG A 71 -7.14 -2.44 -10.25
C ARG A 71 -5.66 -2.69 -10.10
N TRP A 72 -5.00 -2.92 -11.22
CA TRP A 72 -3.57 -3.18 -11.29
C TRP A 72 -2.77 -1.94 -11.69
N PHE A 73 -1.74 -1.61 -10.93
CA PHE A 73 -0.89 -0.44 -11.13
C PHE A 73 0.50 -0.84 -11.61
N SER A 74 1.17 0.08 -12.32
CA SER A 74 2.55 -0.17 -12.78
C SER A 74 3.54 -0.04 -11.61
N PRO A 75 4.61 -0.85 -11.58
CA PRO A 75 5.60 -0.78 -10.53
C PRO A 75 6.36 0.55 -10.53
N GLU A 76 6.50 1.23 -11.68
CA GLU A 76 7.10 2.56 -11.76
C GLU A 76 6.27 3.62 -11.01
N GLU A 77 4.94 3.52 -11.08
CA GLU A 77 4.05 4.43 -10.37
C GLU A 77 4.20 4.22 -8.85
N GLY A 78 4.18 2.97 -8.40
CA GLY A 78 4.39 2.61 -6.99
C GLY A 78 5.76 3.04 -6.47
N LEU A 79 6.82 2.81 -7.23
CA LEU A 79 8.17 3.24 -6.87
C LEU A 79 8.24 4.76 -6.71
N THR A 80 7.65 5.50 -7.63
CA THR A 80 7.63 6.97 -7.57
C THR A 80 6.86 7.44 -6.33
N TRP A 81 5.72 6.84 -6.04
CA TRP A 81 4.91 7.13 -4.87
C TRP A 81 5.66 6.84 -3.56
N ALA A 82 6.16 5.62 -3.37
CA ALA A 82 6.83 5.19 -2.14
C ALA A 82 8.14 5.97 -1.90
N THR A 83 8.93 6.22 -2.95
CA THR A 83 10.16 7.02 -2.83
C THR A 83 9.89 8.49 -2.52
N THR A 84 8.81 9.08 -3.07
CA THR A 84 8.40 10.46 -2.78
C THR A 84 7.98 10.61 -1.31
N LEU A 85 7.15 9.68 -0.82
CA LEU A 85 6.70 9.66 0.56
C LEU A 85 7.87 9.46 1.53
N ALA A 86 8.75 8.50 1.24
CA ALA A 86 9.95 8.26 2.06
C ALA A 86 10.90 9.47 2.07
N ALA A 87 11.09 10.15 0.94
CA ALA A 87 11.90 11.36 0.87
C ALA A 87 11.29 12.49 1.72
N HIS A 88 9.96 12.64 1.72
CA HIS A 88 9.28 13.63 2.54
C HIS A 88 9.44 13.35 4.03
N ILE A 89 9.19 12.11 4.48
CA ILE A 89 9.31 11.71 5.88
C ILE A 89 10.75 11.89 6.36
N ARG A 90 11.76 11.54 5.54
CA ARG A 90 13.18 11.81 5.87
C ARG A 90 13.49 13.30 6.04
N ALA A 91 12.88 14.15 5.21
CA ALA A 91 13.08 15.59 5.27
C ALA A 91 12.28 16.26 6.41
N ASN A 92 11.15 15.67 6.80
CA ASN A 92 10.23 16.18 7.82
C ASN A 92 9.79 15.03 8.74
N PRO A 93 10.65 14.52 9.64
CA PRO A 93 10.29 13.40 10.51
C PRO A 93 9.04 13.69 11.35
N ASP A 94 8.85 14.92 11.81
CA ASP A 94 7.68 15.34 12.60
C ASP A 94 6.33 15.32 11.83
N SER A 95 6.34 14.91 10.55
CA SER A 95 5.13 14.74 9.73
C SER A 95 4.34 13.46 10.02
N VAL A 96 4.96 12.50 10.70
CA VAL A 96 4.37 11.21 11.11
C VAL A 96 4.74 10.89 12.55
N THR A 97 4.00 9.98 13.18
CA THR A 97 4.15 9.61 14.58
C THR A 97 5.39 8.74 14.83
N GLU A 98 5.65 7.77 13.94
CA GLU A 98 6.80 6.86 14.04
C GLU A 98 7.61 6.86 12.73
N PRO A 99 8.49 7.86 12.53
CA PRO A 99 9.16 8.08 11.25
C PRO A 99 10.06 6.92 10.84
N GLU A 100 10.80 6.35 11.78
CA GLU A 100 11.68 5.20 11.52
C GLU A 100 10.88 3.98 11.06
N GLY A 101 9.79 3.63 11.74
CA GLY A 101 8.92 2.51 11.36
C GLY A 101 8.25 2.71 10.00
N CYS A 102 7.76 3.93 9.72
CA CYS A 102 7.19 4.26 8.41
C CYS A 102 8.24 4.15 7.29
N LEU A 103 9.48 4.57 7.56
CA LEU A 103 10.57 4.49 6.58
C LEU A 103 11.05 3.05 6.35
N GLU A 104 11.01 2.20 7.38
CA GLU A 104 11.27 0.76 7.25
C GLU A 104 10.20 0.10 6.37
N ASP A 105 8.92 0.32 6.67
CA ASP A 105 7.81 -0.20 5.85
C ASP A 105 7.93 0.26 4.38
N LEU A 106 8.20 1.56 4.14
CA LEU A 106 8.38 2.08 2.79
C LEU A 106 9.61 1.51 2.08
N ALA A 107 10.68 1.17 2.81
CA ALA A 107 11.86 0.55 2.21
C ALA A 107 11.54 -0.87 1.72
N GLU A 108 10.77 -1.64 2.50
CA GLU A 108 10.28 -2.97 2.08
C GLU A 108 9.39 -2.87 0.85
N TYR A 109 8.50 -1.87 0.80
CA TYR A 109 7.64 -1.62 -0.36
C TYR A 109 8.47 -1.32 -1.61
N ILE A 110 9.47 -0.43 -1.49
CA ILE A 110 10.37 -0.10 -2.60
C ILE A 110 11.10 -1.35 -3.09
N GLU A 111 11.61 -2.18 -2.18
CA GLU A 111 12.31 -3.42 -2.56
C GLU A 111 11.40 -4.38 -3.33
N VAL A 112 10.18 -4.61 -2.85
CA VAL A 112 9.20 -5.46 -3.53
C VAL A 112 8.86 -4.88 -4.90
N LEU A 113 8.57 -3.58 -5.00
CA LEU A 113 8.22 -2.93 -6.25
C LEU A 113 9.36 -2.92 -7.28
N GLU A 114 10.62 -2.83 -6.84
CA GLU A 114 11.78 -2.98 -7.72
C GLU A 114 11.88 -4.40 -8.31
N LYS A 115 11.57 -5.43 -7.51
CA LYS A 115 11.51 -6.81 -7.96
C LYS A 115 10.32 -7.04 -8.89
N THR A 116 9.14 -6.49 -8.58
CA THR A 116 7.95 -6.48 -9.45
C THR A 116 8.28 -5.86 -10.81
N ARG A 117 8.98 -4.73 -10.84
CA ARG A 117 9.47 -4.10 -12.09
C ARG A 117 10.37 -5.04 -12.88
N SER A 118 11.23 -5.81 -12.21
CA SER A 118 12.18 -6.70 -12.88
C SER A 118 11.51 -7.86 -13.64
N ILE A 119 10.31 -8.26 -13.21
CA ILE A 119 9.51 -9.32 -13.84
C ILE A 119 8.40 -8.77 -14.75
N GLY A 120 8.20 -7.45 -14.77
CA GLY A 120 7.17 -6.79 -15.58
C GLY A 120 5.73 -7.05 -15.09
N ALA A 121 5.59 -7.40 -13.82
CA ALA A 121 4.31 -7.61 -13.15
C ALA A 121 3.65 -6.29 -12.76
N GLN A 122 2.36 -6.33 -12.49
CA GLN A 122 1.59 -5.23 -11.91
C GLN A 122 1.32 -5.49 -10.43
N TRP A 123 0.92 -4.45 -9.71
CA TRP A 123 0.68 -4.52 -8.26
C TRP A 123 -0.51 -3.69 -7.81
N HIS A 124 -1.04 -3.99 -6.64
CA HIS A 124 -1.93 -3.11 -5.87
C HIS A 124 -1.71 -3.31 -4.37
N LEU A 125 -2.34 -2.47 -3.55
CA LEU A 125 -2.38 -2.68 -2.10
C LEU A 125 -3.61 -3.50 -1.71
N ASN A 126 -3.45 -4.22 -0.62
CA ASN A 126 -4.52 -4.82 0.14
C ASN A 126 -4.24 -4.66 1.64
N ILE A 127 -5.19 -4.98 2.50
CA ILE A 127 -5.16 -4.75 3.94
C ILE A 127 -5.44 -6.04 4.71
N ASP A 128 -4.66 -6.29 5.76
CA ASP A 128 -4.82 -7.41 6.70
C ASP A 128 -5.17 -6.85 8.08
N ILE A 129 -6.11 -7.46 8.85
CA ILE A 129 -6.78 -6.85 10.03
C ILE A 129 -6.89 -7.80 11.24
#